data_AF-A0A433D713-F1
#
_entry.id   AF-A0A433D713-F1
#
_cell.length_a   1.000
_cell.length_b   1.000
_cell.length_c   1.000
_cell.angle_alpha   90.00
_cell.angle_beta   90.00
_cell.angle_gamma   90.00
#
_symmetry.space_group_name_H-M   'P 1'
#
loop_
_entity.id
_entity.type
_entity.pdbx_description
1 polymer ?
#
loop_
_entity_poly.entity_id
_entity_poly.type
_entity_poly.pdbx_seq_one_letter_code
_entity_poly.pdbx_strand_id
1 'polypeptide(L)' 'MIQVGKNNFRPPPQVESSVVRIEPRNPPPPVDFKEWDGLMRIVFVRKNKALSFNNILPLRLHVSRRWQQTLKPPP' A
#
# COMPACT_ATOMS: atom_id res chain seq x y z
N MET A 1 20.14 -13.68 -5.90
CA MET A 1 20.45 -12.26 -5.56
C MET A 1 21.88 -12.22 -5.09
N ILE A 2 22.65 -11.22 -5.49
CA ILE A 2 24.07 -11.09 -5.11
C ILE A 2 24.17 -9.86 -4.19
N GLN A 3 24.65 -10.03 -2.96
CA GLN A 3 24.92 -8.90 -2.07
C GLN A 3 26.30 -8.33 -2.38
N VAL A 4 26.39 -7.00 -2.50
CA VAL A 4 27.66 -6.31 -2.78
C VAL A 4 27.95 -5.33 -1.65
N GLY A 5 29.06 -5.56 -0.96
CA GLY A 5 29.49 -4.75 0.18
C GLY A 5 29.92 -3.34 -0.22
N LYS A 6 29.76 -2.38 0.71
CA LYS A 6 30.03 -0.95 0.50
C LYS A 6 31.46 -0.64 0.03
N ASN A 7 32.42 -1.48 0.42
CA ASN A 7 33.85 -1.35 0.08
C ASN A 7 34.14 -1.55 -1.41
N ASN A 8 33.21 -2.12 -2.18
CA ASN A 8 33.36 -2.34 -3.62
C ASN A 8 32.96 -1.12 -4.47
N PHE A 9 32.56 -0.01 -3.85
CA PHE A 9 32.14 1.22 -4.54
C PHE A 9 33.07 2.38 -4.19
N ARG A 10 33.33 3.27 -5.17
CA ARG A 10 34.08 4.52 -4.96
C ARG A 10 33.34 5.71 -5.58
N PRO A 11 32.91 6.71 -4.79
CA PRO A 11 32.96 6.78 -3.32
C PRO A 11 32.00 5.77 -2.65
N PRO A 12 32.28 5.34 -1.40
CA PRO A 12 31.49 4.32 -0.72
C PRO A 12 30.12 4.86 -0.29
N PRO A 13 29.00 4.18 -0.62
CA PRO A 13 27.66 4.56 -0.20
C PRO A 13 27.41 4.18 1.26
N GLN A 14 26.47 4.88 1.92
CA GLN A 14 26.09 4.58 3.31
C GLN A 14 25.21 3.33 3.45
N VAL A 15 24.70 2.79 2.33
CA VAL A 15 23.73 1.69 2.28
C VAL A 15 24.34 0.43 1.64
N GLU A 16 23.87 -0.74 2.08
CA GLU A 16 24.22 -2.01 1.44
C GLU A 16 23.49 -2.14 0.11
N SER A 17 24.12 -2.79 -0.86
CA SER A 17 23.56 -2.93 -2.21
C SER A 17 23.35 -4.41 -2.57
N SER A 18 22.36 -4.68 -3.40
CA SER A 18 22.05 -6.03 -3.89
C SER A 18 21.75 -6.00 -5.39
N VAL A 19 22.31 -6.96 -6.12
CA VAL A 19 22.08 -7.16 -7.54
C VAL A 19 20.96 -8.17 -7.74
N VAL A 20 19.95 -7.76 -8.51
CA VAL A 20 18.77 -8.57 -8.87
C VAL A 20 18.62 -8.57 -10.39
N ARG A 21 18.37 -9.75 -10.97
CA ARG A 21 17.99 -9.89 -12.39
C ARG A 21 16.47 -9.92 -12.48
N ILE A 22 15.90 -9.07 -13.33
CA ILE A 22 14.46 -9.01 -13.60
C ILE A 22 14.28 -9.30 -15.09
N GLU A 23 13.45 -10.28 -15.41
CA GLU A 23 13.10 -10.62 -16.79
C GLU A 23 11.63 -10.28 -17.04
N PRO A 24 11.31 -9.56 -18.15
CA PRO A 24 9.93 -9.28 -18.50
C PRO A 24 9.21 -10.59 -18.88
N ARG A 25 7.97 -10.76 -18.40
CA ARG A 25 7.12 -11.88 -18.79
C ARG A 25 6.54 -11.65 -20.18
N ASN A 26 6.62 -12.66 -21.05
CA ASN A 26 6.05 -12.64 -22.39
C ASN A 26 5.18 -13.88 -22.62
N PRO A 27 3.87 -13.74 -22.92
CA PRO A 27 3.13 -12.48 -23.06
C PRO A 27 2.95 -11.75 -21.72
N PRO A 28 2.76 -10.42 -21.74
CA PRO A 28 2.41 -9.68 -20.54
C PRO A 28 1.08 -10.22 -19.96
N PRO A 29 0.90 -10.19 -18.64
CA PRO A 29 -0.36 -10.57 -18.03
C PRO A 29 -1.52 -9.73 -18.58
N PRO A 30 -2.70 -10.32 -18.80
CA PRO A 30 -3.89 -9.60 -19.28
C PRO A 30 -4.52 -8.79 -18.14
N VAL A 31 -3.84 -7.75 -17.68
CA VAL A 31 -4.27 -6.86 -16.61
C VAL A 31 -4.15 -5.42 -17.10
N ASP A 32 -5.16 -4.59 -16.83
CA ASP A 32 -5.02 -3.14 -17.03
C ASP A 32 -4.07 -2.57 -15.98
N PHE A 33 -2.84 -2.26 -16.41
CA PHE A 33 -1.82 -1.69 -15.54
C PHE A 33 -2.25 -0.35 -14.91
N LYS A 34 -3.12 0.42 -15.57
CA LYS A 34 -3.58 1.72 -15.07
C LYS A 34 -4.52 1.55 -13.87
N GLU A 35 -5.48 0.63 -13.97
CA GLU A 35 -6.38 0.31 -12.86
C GLU A 35 -5.62 -0.34 -11.70
N TRP A 36 -4.73 -1.29 -12.04
CA TRP A 36 -3.91 -1.99 -11.06
C TRP A 36 -3.03 -1.03 -10.23
N ASP A 37 -2.35 -0.08 -10.88
CA ASP A 37 -1.53 0.92 -10.18
C ASP A 37 -2.37 1.82 -9.26
N GLY A 38 -3.54 2.25 -9.73
CA GLY A 38 -4.49 3.03 -8.93
C GLY A 38 -4.95 2.29 -7.66
N LEU A 39 -5.29 1.01 -7.78
CA LEU A 39 -5.66 0.15 -6.65
C LEU A 39 -4.52 0.02 -5.65
N MET A 40 -3.32 -0.35 -6.14
CA MET A 40 -2.13 -0.54 -5.29
C MET A 40 -1.80 0.73 -4.51
N ARG A 41 -1.90 1.90 -5.16
CA ARG A 41 -1.65 3.18 -4.51
C ARG A 41 -2.62 3.42 -3.34
N ILE A 42 -3.91 3.16 -3.51
CA ILE A 42 -4.93 3.33 -2.45
C ILE A 42 -4.72 2.34 -1.31
N VAL A 43 -4.49 1.07 -1.65
CA VAL A 43 -4.33 -0.02 -0.69
C VAL A 43 -3.13 0.21 0.22
N PHE A 44 -1.99 0.62 -0.34
CA PHE A 44 -0.72 0.70 0.40
C PHE A 44 -0.43 2.04 1.07
N VAL A 45 -1.30 3.07 0.96
CA VAL A 45 -1.14 4.34 1.72
C VAL A 45 -0.99 4.08 3.22
N ARG A 46 -1.78 3.15 3.77
CA ARG A 46 -1.65 2.68 5.16
C ARG A 46 -1.57 1.17 5.17
N LYS A 47 -0.40 0.64 4.82
CA LYS A 47 -0.13 -0.80 4.70
C LYS A 47 -0.46 -1.65 5.95
N ASN A 48 -0.50 -1.02 7.14
CA ASN A 48 -0.80 -1.70 8.41
C ASN A 48 -2.25 -1.53 8.87
N LYS A 49 -3.16 -1.04 8.01
CA LYS A 49 -4.59 -0.89 8.32
C LYS A 49 -5.42 -1.77 7.37
N ALA A 50 -6.55 -2.26 7.87
CA ALA A 50 -7.49 -3.01 7.06
C ALA A 50 -7.98 -2.18 5.86
N LEU A 51 -8.24 -2.84 4.73
CA LEU A 51 -8.66 -2.18 3.48
C LEU A 51 -9.94 -1.35 3.64
N SER A 52 -10.88 -1.81 4.49
CA SER A 52 -12.11 -1.09 4.83
C SER A 52 -11.85 0.30 5.43
N PHE A 53 -10.68 0.49 6.04
CA PHE A 53 -10.24 1.74 6.68
C PHE A 53 -9.50 2.67 5.73
N ASN A 54 -8.98 2.14 4.61
CA ASN A 54 -8.29 2.90 3.57
C ASN A 54 -9.27 3.51 2.56
N ASN A 55 -10.57 3.24 2.71
CA ASN A 55 -11.63 3.80 1.87
C ASN A 55 -11.95 5.25 2.28
N ILE A 56 -11.40 6.20 1.52
CA ILE A 56 -12.01 7.24 0.64
C ILE A 56 -13.51 7.65 0.84
N LEU A 57 -14.28 7.09 1.78
CA LEU A 57 -15.68 7.45 1.99
C LEU A 57 -15.89 8.18 3.34
N PRO A 58 -16.59 9.33 3.36
CA PRO A 58 -17.08 9.99 4.58
C PRO A 58 -18.17 9.16 5.31
N LEU A 59 -18.33 7.88 4.98
CA LEU A 59 -19.33 6.99 5.56
C LEU A 59 -18.93 6.47 6.95
N ARG A 60 -17.67 6.61 7.36
CA ARG A 60 -17.27 6.28 8.74
C ARG A 60 -17.90 7.22 9.78
N LEU A 61 -18.32 8.43 9.37
CA LEU A 61 -19.03 9.37 10.26
C LEU A 61 -20.54 9.08 10.35
N HIS A 62 -21.15 8.47 9.34
CA HIS A 62 -22.60 8.21 9.34
C HIS A 62 -22.99 7.02 10.20
N VAL A 63 -22.16 5.97 10.25
CA VAL A 63 -22.43 4.81 11.11
C VAL A 63 -22.23 5.17 12.58
N SER A 64 -21.27 6.06 12.92
CA SER A 64 -21.06 6.51 14.31
C SER A 64 -22.21 7.35 14.88
N ARG A 65 -22.95 8.09 14.05
CA ARG A 65 -24.07 8.92 14.53
C ARG A 65 -25.33 8.10 14.85
N ARG A 66 -25.58 7.01 14.12
CA ARG A 66 -26.76 6.17 14.32
C ARG A 66 -26.70 5.35 15.62
N TRP A 67 -25.51 4.89 16.01
CA TRP A 67 -25.30 4.13 17.26
C TRP A 67 -25.28 4.99 18.53
N GLN A 68 -25.15 6.32 18.43
CA GLN A 68 -25.25 7.22 19.59
C GLN A 68 -26.69 7.65 19.90
N GLN A 69 -27.59 7.62 18.91
CA GLN A 69 -28.99 8.03 19.09
C GLN A 69 -29.85 6.97 19.77
N THR A 70 -29.45 5.70 19.74
CA THR A 70 -30.17 4.59 20.39
C THR A 70 -29.93 4.49 21.90
N LEU A 71 -29.03 5.31 22.48
CA LEU A 71 -28.69 5.30 23.91
C LEU A 71 -29.28 6.47 24.71
N LYS A 72 -30.04 7.37 24.09
CA LYS A 72 -30.78 8.39 24.85
C LYS A 72 -32.12 7.81 25.29
N PRO A 73 -32.38 7.68 26.61
CA PRO A 73 -33.70 7.29 27.08
C PRO A 73 -34.73 8.37 26.67
N PRO A 74 -35.95 7.98 26.30
CA PRO A 74 -37.02 8.94 25.98
C PRO A 74 -37.37 9.79 27.22
N PRO A 75 -37.91 11.01 27.02
CA PRO A 75 -38.26 11.93 28.11
C PRO A 75 -39.33 11.37 29.04
#